data_AF-A0AAC8UBG0-F1
#
_entry.id   AF-A0AAC8UBG0-F1
#
_cell.length_a   1.000
_cell.length_b   1.000
_cell.length_c   1.000
_cell.angle_alpha   90.00
_cell.angle_beta   90.00
_cell.angle_gamma   90.00
#
_symmetry.space_group_name_H-M   'P 1'
#
loop_
_entity.id
_entity.type
_entity.pdbx_description
1 polymer ?
#
loop_
_entity_poly.entity_id
_entity_poly.type
_entity_poly.pdbx_seq_one_letter_code
_entity_poly.pdbx_strand_id
1 'polypeptide(L)' 'MAKYLVRLYGMVELPIEAETIEAALEVCDLNNNDINMLPHVITEVYDVIEVEEV' A
#
# COMPACT_ATOMS: atom_id res chain seq x y z
N MET A 1 -0.64 -24.39 4.48
CA MET A 1 -1.23 -23.59 3.38
C MET A 1 -0.08 -23.01 2.58
N ALA A 2 -0.20 -22.92 1.25
CA ALA A 2 0.80 -22.28 0.40
C ALA A 2 0.96 -20.79 0.75
N LYS A 3 2.13 -20.23 0.52
CA LYS A 3 2.45 -18.81 0.74
C LYS A 3 2.59 -18.11 -0.61
N TYR A 4 2.18 -16.84 -0.69
CA TYR A 4 2.22 -16.05 -1.92
C TYR A 4 2.88 -14.71 -1.64
N LEU A 5 3.70 -14.24 -2.58
CA LEU A 5 4.25 -12.89 -2.57
C LEU A 5 3.46 -12.06 -3.60
N VAL A 6 2.71 -11.09 -3.10
CA VAL A 6 1.91 -10.19 -3.93
C VAL A 6 2.72 -8.93 -4.22
N ARG A 7 2.92 -8.61 -5.50
CA ARG A 7 3.58 -7.36 -5.91
C ARG A 7 2.52 -6.40 -6.43
N LEU A 8 2.31 -5.33 -5.68
CA LEU A 8 1.39 -4.27 -6.05
C LEU A 8 2.15 -3.23 -6.88
N TYR A 9 1.81 -3.11 -8.16
CA TYR A 9 2.19 -1.98 -9.03
C TYR A 9 0.89 -1.29 -9.43
N GLY A 10 0.24 -0.65 -8.46
CA GLY A 10 -1.09 -0.07 -8.61
C GLY A 10 -1.13 1.38 -8.14
N MET A 11 -2.13 2.11 -8.62
CA MET A 11 -2.45 3.44 -8.11
C MET A 11 -3.31 3.27 -6.86
N VAL A 12 -2.81 3.75 -5.72
CA VAL A 12 -3.59 3.84 -4.48
C VAL A 12 -3.96 5.29 -4.28
N GLU A 13 -5.26 5.58 -4.27
CA GLU A 13 -5.78 6.91 -4.02
C GLU A 13 -6.29 6.99 -2.58
N LEU A 14 -5.82 8.00 -1.85
CA LEU A 14 -6.15 8.23 -0.44
C LEU A 14 -6.57 9.69 -0.25
N PRO A 15 -7.74 9.96 0.35
CA PRO A 15 -8.05 11.29 0.84
C PRO A 15 -7.28 11.54 2.15
N ILE A 16 -6.37 12.52 2.14
CA ILE A 16 -5.58 12.91 3.31
C ILE A 16 -5.81 14.40 3.61
N GLU A 17 -6.10 14.70 4.87
CA GLU A 17 -6.07 16.07 5.41
C GLU A 17 -4.70 16.33 6.05
N ALA A 18 -3.97 17.32 5.54
CA ALA A 18 -2.66 17.71 6.07
C ALA A 18 -2.41 19.20 5.86
N GLU A 19 -1.61 19.81 6.74
CA GLU A 19 -1.26 21.23 6.66
C GLU A 19 -0.25 21.54 5.54
N THR A 20 0.58 20.56 5.16
CA THR A 20 1.57 20.67 4.08
C THR A 20 1.65 19.38 3.26
N ILE A 21 2.29 19.48 2.09
CA ILE A 21 2.54 18.32 1.21
C ILE A 21 3.48 17.34 1.89
N GLU A 22 4.48 17.82 2.63
CA GLU A 22 5.43 16.98 3.36
C GLU A 22 4.74 16.17 4.45
N ALA A 23 3.80 16.77 5.18
CA ALA A 23 2.99 16.07 6.16
C ALA A 23 2.08 15.01 5.51
N ALA A 24 1.53 15.28 4.32
CA ALA A 24 0.77 14.28 3.56
C ALA A 24 1.65 13.12 3.09
N LEU A 25 2.90 13.39 2.67
CA LEU A 25 3.85 12.36 2.23
C LEU A 25 4.30 11.45 3.38
N GLU A 26 4.47 12.00 4.58
CA GLU A 26 4.87 11.22 5.76
C GLU A 26 3.83 10.14 6.09
N VAL A 27 2.53 10.49 6.01
CA VAL A 27 1.41 9.54 6.21
C VAL A 27 1.42 8.41 5.18
N CYS A 28 1.94 8.66 3.97
CA CYS A 28 2.04 7.68 2.89
C CYS A 28 3.31 6.80 2.97
N ASP A 29 4.23 7.05 3.89
CA ASP A 29 5.40 6.18 4.09
C ASP A 29 5.00 4.88 4.78
N LEU A 30 4.84 3.83 3.98
CA LEU A 30 4.38 2.51 4.43
C LEU A 30 5.39 1.75 5.30
N ASN A 31 6.63 2.24 5.41
CA ASN A 31 7.58 1.70 6.39
C ASN A 31 7.25 2.16 7.81
N ASN A 32 6.60 3.31 7.93
CA ASN A 32 6.31 3.96 9.20
C ASN A 32 4.81 3.94 9.53
N ASN A 33 3.93 3.83 8.53
CA ASN A 33 2.48 3.92 8.70
C ASN A 33 1.74 2.73 8.07
N ASP A 34 0.68 2.26 8.74
CA ASP A 34 -0.19 1.22 8.23
C ASP A 34 -1.29 1.83 7.34
N ILE A 35 -1.18 1.64 6.03
CA ILE A 35 -2.15 2.14 5.04
C ILE A 35 -3.56 1.60 5.26
N ASN A 36 -3.72 0.45 5.93
CA ASN A 36 -5.03 -0.14 6.20
C ASN A 36 -5.83 0.66 7.23
N MET A 37 -5.17 1.55 7.97
CA MET A 37 -5.82 2.49 8.88
C MET A 37 -6.40 3.72 8.16
N LEU A 38 -6.09 3.89 6.87
CA LEU A 38 -6.58 4.97 6.04
C LEU A 38 -7.66 4.47 5.08
N PRO A 39 -8.73 5.26 4.83
CA PRO A 39 -9.68 4.94 3.77
C PRO A 39 -8.95 4.95 2.44
N HIS A 40 -8.87 3.81 1.76
CA HIS A 40 -8.19 3.70 0.48
C HIS A 40 -8.93 2.75 -0.45
N VAL A 41 -8.73 2.94 -1.75
CA VAL A 41 -9.24 2.04 -2.79
C VAL A 41 -8.07 1.57 -3.63
N ILE A 42 -7.89 0.25 -3.72
CA ILE A 42 -6.98 -0.36 -4.68
C ILE A 42 -7.74 -0.47 -5.99
N THR A 43 -7.33 0.31 -6.98
CA THR A 43 -8.02 0.34 -8.28
C THR A 43 -7.49 -0.75 -9.22
N GLU A 44 -6.22 -1.17 -9.06
CA GLU A 44 -5.57 -2.16 -9.92
C GLU A 44 -4.54 -3.02 -9.16
N VAL A 45 -4.46 -4.31 -9.49
CA VAL A 45 -3.44 -5.25 -9.00
C VAL A 45 -2.63 -5.75 -10.18
N TYR A 46 -1.30 -5.62 -10.12
CA TYR A 46 -0.40 -5.93 -11.24
C TYR A 46 -0.05 -7.41 -11.38
N ASP A 47 0.37 -8.08 -10.29
CA ASP A 47 0.79 -9.49 -10.34
C ASP A 47 0.70 -10.20 -8.97
N VAL A 48 0.47 -11.51 -8.99
CA VAL A 48 0.39 -12.39 -7.81
C VAL A 48 1.25 -13.61 -8.05
N ILE A 49 2.30 -13.80 -7.25
CA ILE A 49 3.28 -14.88 -7.44
C ILE A 49 3.22 -15.84 -6.25
N GLU A 50 3.09 -17.14 -6.52
CA GLU A 50 3.23 -18.20 -5.52
C GLU A 50 4.70 -18.35 -5.12
N VAL A 51 4.98 -18.45 -3.82
CA VAL A 51 6.34 -18.60 -3.30
C VAL A 51 6.48 -19.85 -2.44
N GLU A 52 7.52 -20.62 -2.69
CA GLU A 52 7.94 -21.73 -1.83
C GLU A 52 8.80 -21.20 -0.66
N GLU A 53 8.69 -21.81 0.52
CA GLU A 53 9.50 -21.43 1.69
C GLU A 53 10.99 -21.66 1.43
N VAL A 54 11.83 -20.67 1.77
CA VAL A 54 13.30 -20.80 1.82
C VAL A 54 13.73 -21.32 3.18
#